data_AF-A0A6B1DCH3-F1
#
_entry.id   AF-A0A6B1DCH3-F1
#
_cell.length_a   1.000
_cell.length_b   1.000
_cell.length_c   1.000
_cell.angle_alpha   90.00
_cell.angle_beta   90.00
_cell.angle_gamma   90.00
#
_symmetry.space_group_name_H-M   'P 1'
#
loop_
_entity.id
_entity.type
_entity.pdbx_description
1 polymer ?
#
loop_
_entity_poly.entity_id
_entity_poly.type
_entity_poly.pdbx_seq_one_letter_code
_entity_poly.pdbx_strand_id
1 'polypeptide(L)'
;MSCAKSGLSALVLGVCLLVPASAGAGQGAESGPADVVRTELTLNLRPVAVSFETGLRAADPAHRELLAATESASGTRVRVGTIEALPRLRIGTLDGSQPGGSESPNPARTTLELWLARTAGGWSLDLRGEPDSGPDEADGDEAEESETGQNAAAAGRDSAVIGQVPLTRDADGAQETLAAALVPTGEAAGQLVLRWSDHRWTADFHLAEPPESDEDDETPEPEEEEEEGPRVANERESLPFDADTSALYRLARLAERHASTIEIPGGKRLEVLFWQEQSVDLADFAAVAALADGEVLRLTQAAVLRLRNEVPLSFGDAAVPTGNLAPGFAGSYGLWLKRHGNGWRLVFNHEADSWGTQHDPAFDAFEVDLAYSQGGLASRPLGAALTPVAAGAGRLVIHWGPHEWVADYTVTE
;
A
#
# COMPACT_ATOMS: atom_id res chain seq x y z
N MET A 1 -75.50 43.83 -25.61
CA MET A 1 -74.82 43.53 -24.33
C MET A 1 -73.35 43.32 -24.69
N SER A 2 -72.52 44.37 -24.57
CA SER A 2 -71.63 44.63 -23.40
C SER A 2 -70.53 43.55 -23.32
N CYS A 3 -69.22 43.79 -23.31
CA CYS A 3 -68.41 45.01 -23.21
C CYS A 3 -66.93 44.57 -23.34
N ALA A 4 -66.08 45.46 -23.90
CA ALA A 4 -64.73 45.83 -23.40
C ALA A 4 -63.62 44.76 -23.21
N LYS A 5 -62.30 45.02 -23.23
CA LYS A 5 -61.38 46.17 -23.39
C LYS A 5 -59.98 45.51 -23.55
N SER A 6 -59.16 45.86 -24.54
CA SER A 6 -58.04 46.83 -24.45
C SER A 6 -56.96 46.50 -23.40
N GLY A 7 -55.69 46.41 -23.84
CA GLY A 7 -54.53 46.38 -22.95
C GLY A 7 -53.20 46.12 -23.65
N LEU A 8 -52.77 47.04 -24.52
CA LEU A 8 -51.42 47.14 -25.06
C LEU A 8 -50.56 47.94 -24.06
N SER A 9 -49.41 47.44 -23.62
CA SER A 9 -48.38 48.24 -22.95
C SER A 9 -46.99 47.72 -23.29
N ALA A 10 -46.18 48.60 -23.86
CA ALA A 10 -44.75 48.44 -24.12
C ALA A 10 -43.93 49.12 -23.01
N LEU A 11 -42.82 48.50 -22.62
CA LEU A 11 -41.67 49.09 -21.91
C LEU A 11 -40.51 48.09 -22.13
N VAL A 12 -39.46 48.32 -22.92
CA VAL A 12 -38.38 49.32 -22.91
C VAL A 12 -37.42 49.18 -21.71
N LEU A 13 -36.15 48.92 -22.09
CA LEU A 13 -34.86 49.12 -21.41
C LEU A 13 -34.38 48.13 -20.33
N GLY A 14 -33.12 47.68 -20.50
CA GLY A 14 -32.32 47.11 -19.42
C GLY A 14 -31.17 46.20 -19.85
N VAL A 15 -30.26 46.66 -20.70
CA VAL A 15 -28.95 46.00 -20.89
C VAL A 15 -28.15 46.18 -19.61
N CYS A 16 -27.98 45.10 -18.84
CA CYS A 16 -26.99 45.01 -17.76
C CYS A 16 -25.93 43.99 -18.17
N LEU A 17 -24.78 44.50 -18.60
CA LEU A 17 -23.52 43.76 -18.66
C LEU A 17 -23.12 43.39 -17.22
N LEU A 18 -23.33 42.13 -16.84
CA LEU A 18 -22.76 41.56 -15.63
C LEU A 18 -21.57 40.69 -16.04
N VAL A 19 -20.38 41.20 -15.74
CA VAL A 19 -19.15 40.43 -15.59
C VAL A 19 -19.17 39.82 -14.18
N PRO A 20 -18.98 38.50 -14.03
CA PRO A 20 -18.35 37.95 -12.84
C PRO A 20 -16.95 37.46 -13.24
N ALA A 21 -15.89 38.17 -12.86
CA ALA A 21 -15.22 38.01 -11.55
C ALA A 21 -14.83 36.55 -11.32
N SER A 22 -13.64 36.20 -11.81
CA SER A 22 -12.84 35.07 -11.33
C SER A 22 -12.60 35.22 -9.84
N ALA A 23 -13.29 34.41 -9.04
CA ALA A 23 -13.05 34.27 -7.61
C ALA A 23 -12.74 32.79 -7.34
N GLY A 24 -11.47 32.52 -7.03
CA GLY A 24 -11.11 31.30 -6.32
C GLY A 24 -11.71 31.36 -4.93
N ALA A 25 -12.31 30.25 -4.51
CA ALA A 25 -12.61 29.97 -3.12
C ALA A 25 -12.68 28.45 -2.98
N GLY A 26 -11.60 27.87 -2.48
CA GLY A 26 -11.70 26.61 -1.75
C GLY A 26 -12.61 26.84 -0.56
N GLN A 27 -13.59 25.97 -0.39
CA GLN A 27 -14.29 25.80 0.87
C GLN A 27 -14.37 24.29 1.08
N GLY A 28 -13.57 23.85 2.04
CA GLY A 28 -13.68 22.52 2.61
C GLY A 28 -15.09 22.30 3.09
N ALA A 29 -15.71 21.24 2.57
CA ALA A 29 -16.78 20.60 3.31
C ALA A 29 -16.13 20.01 4.57
N GLU A 30 -16.70 20.30 5.74
CA GLU A 30 -16.50 19.47 6.92
C GLU A 30 -16.99 18.05 6.57
N SER A 31 -16.05 17.23 6.11
CA SER A 31 -16.26 15.82 5.90
C SER A 31 -16.50 15.18 7.28
N GLY A 32 -17.52 14.32 7.39
CA GLY A 32 -17.53 13.30 8.45
C GLY A 32 -16.22 12.48 8.42
N PRO A 33 -15.99 11.53 9.35
CA PRO A 33 -14.78 10.71 9.30
C PRO A 33 -14.64 10.17 7.87
N ALA A 34 -13.61 10.63 7.17
CA ALA A 34 -13.47 10.31 5.77
C ALA A 34 -13.40 8.79 5.62
N ASP A 35 -14.08 8.22 4.63
CA ASP A 35 -13.98 6.80 4.28
C ASP A 35 -12.58 6.56 3.68
N VAL A 36 -11.59 6.53 4.57
CA VAL A 36 -10.18 6.31 4.27
C VAL A 36 -9.93 4.82 4.23
N VAL A 37 -9.31 4.39 3.13
CA VAL A 37 -8.74 3.05 3.01
C VAL A 37 -7.24 3.17 3.19
N ARG A 38 -6.65 2.24 3.94
CA ARG A 38 -5.18 2.11 4.06
C ARG A 38 -4.76 0.78 3.45
N THR A 39 -3.86 0.83 2.48
CA THR A 39 -3.18 -0.36 1.96
C THR A 39 -1.77 -0.39 2.49
N GLU A 40 -1.30 -1.54 2.96
CA GLU A 40 0.05 -1.71 3.47
C GLU A 40 0.70 -2.93 2.82
N LEU A 41 1.95 -2.80 2.41
CA LEU A 41 2.79 -3.89 1.96
C LEU A 41 4.02 -3.96 2.86
N THR A 42 4.21 -5.12 3.48
CA THR A 42 5.38 -5.40 4.32
C THR A 42 6.28 -6.39 3.60
N LEU A 43 7.44 -5.90 3.18
CA LEU A 43 8.48 -6.70 2.54
C LEU A 43 9.72 -6.72 3.42
N ASN A 44 10.25 -7.89 3.76
CA ASN A 44 11.41 -8.06 4.64
C ASN A 44 11.28 -7.23 5.94
N LEU A 45 10.12 -7.34 6.61
CA LEU A 45 9.75 -6.58 7.82
C LEU A 45 9.68 -5.06 7.67
N ARG A 46 9.78 -4.53 6.45
CA ARG A 46 9.71 -3.09 6.17
C ARG A 46 8.34 -2.75 5.57
N PRO A 47 7.45 -2.10 6.34
CA PRO A 47 6.14 -1.70 5.86
C PRO A 47 6.22 -0.42 5.01
N VAL A 48 5.48 -0.42 3.92
CA VAL A 48 5.08 0.77 3.16
C VAL A 48 3.57 0.80 3.17
N ALA A 49 2.97 1.94 3.51
CA ALA A 49 1.54 2.10 3.53
C ALA A 49 1.09 3.31 2.71
N VAL A 50 -0.05 3.19 2.04
CA VAL A 50 -0.72 4.28 1.33
C VAL A 50 -2.14 4.40 1.85
N SER A 51 -2.53 5.62 2.19
CA SER A 51 -3.88 5.96 2.62
C SER A 51 -4.53 6.91 1.63
N PHE A 52 -5.77 6.63 1.26
CA PHE A 52 -6.52 7.45 0.29
C PHE A 52 -8.01 7.51 0.65
N GLU A 53 -8.67 8.56 0.18
CA GLU A 53 -10.10 8.77 0.37
C GLU A 53 -10.89 8.12 -0.77
N THR A 54 -11.85 7.26 -0.43
CA THR A 54 -12.72 6.61 -1.43
C THR A 54 -13.78 7.55 -2.01
N GLY A 55 -13.92 8.76 -1.46
CA GLY A 55 -14.86 9.78 -1.92
C GLY A 55 -14.44 10.53 -3.20
N LEU A 56 -13.20 10.35 -3.67
CA LEU A 56 -12.68 11.04 -4.85
C LEU A 56 -13.30 10.48 -6.14
N ARG A 57 -14.34 11.15 -6.64
CA ARG A 57 -15.13 10.74 -7.82
C ARG A 57 -14.60 11.34 -9.12
N ALA A 58 -14.56 10.52 -10.17
CA ALA A 58 -14.13 10.93 -11.51
C ALA A 58 -15.07 11.99 -12.12
N ALA A 59 -16.36 11.98 -11.77
CA ALA A 59 -17.34 12.93 -12.28
C ALA A 59 -17.17 14.38 -11.76
N ASP A 60 -16.41 14.59 -10.68
CA ASP A 60 -16.17 15.93 -10.12
C ASP A 60 -15.51 16.84 -11.19
N PRO A 61 -16.01 18.07 -11.42
CA PRO A 61 -15.41 19.00 -12.38
C PRO A 61 -13.88 19.17 -12.25
N ALA A 62 -13.36 19.25 -11.02
CA ALA A 62 -11.91 19.43 -10.80
C ALA A 62 -11.12 18.17 -11.21
N HIS A 63 -11.70 16.99 -10.98
CA HIS A 63 -11.08 15.71 -11.34
C HIS A 63 -11.20 15.43 -12.83
N ARG A 64 -12.34 15.76 -13.47
CA ARG A 64 -12.53 15.61 -14.92
C ARG A 64 -11.46 16.34 -15.73
N GLU A 65 -11.02 17.51 -15.27
CA GLU A 65 -9.94 18.24 -15.93
C GLU A 65 -8.61 17.49 -15.83
N LEU A 66 -8.24 16.98 -14.65
CA LEU A 66 -7.04 16.16 -14.44
C LEU A 66 -7.05 14.88 -15.31
N LEU A 67 -8.22 14.24 -15.41
CA LEU A 67 -8.42 12.96 -16.07
C LEU A 67 -8.58 13.10 -17.60
N ALA A 68 -8.84 14.30 -18.11
CA ALA A 68 -9.01 14.54 -19.53
C ALA A 68 -7.68 14.37 -20.29
N ALA A 69 -7.74 13.68 -21.43
CA ALA A 69 -6.59 13.45 -22.31
C ALA A 69 -6.16 14.70 -23.12
N THR A 70 -6.57 15.91 -22.72
CA THR A 70 -6.27 17.15 -23.42
C THR A 70 -5.02 17.84 -22.86
N GLU A 71 -4.14 18.34 -23.73
CA GLU A 71 -2.92 19.08 -23.35
C GLU A 71 -3.22 20.35 -22.53
N SER A 72 -4.42 20.92 -22.69
CA SER A 72 -4.89 22.11 -21.96
C SER A 72 -5.02 21.91 -20.45
N ALA A 73 -4.99 20.67 -19.95
CA ALA A 73 -5.07 20.34 -18.53
C ALA A 73 -3.69 20.31 -17.82
N SER A 74 -2.60 20.63 -18.54
CA SER A 74 -1.26 20.68 -17.93
C SER A 74 -1.21 21.72 -16.81
N GLY A 75 -0.81 21.29 -15.61
CA GLY A 75 -0.78 22.13 -14.40
C GLY A 75 -1.89 21.83 -13.38
N THR A 76 -2.90 21.04 -13.75
CA THR A 76 -3.92 20.56 -12.81
C THR A 76 -3.33 19.49 -11.89
N ARG A 77 -3.63 19.59 -10.59
CA ARG A 77 -3.17 18.67 -9.56
C ARG A 77 -4.28 18.37 -8.55
N VAL A 78 -4.33 17.13 -8.07
CA VAL A 78 -5.29 16.68 -7.06
C VAL A 78 -4.56 15.86 -6.00
N ARG A 79 -4.83 16.13 -4.72
CA ARG A 79 -4.33 15.31 -3.61
C ARG A 79 -5.04 13.96 -3.65
N VAL A 80 -4.29 12.89 -3.78
CA VAL A 80 -4.83 11.53 -3.92
C VAL A 80 -4.63 10.68 -2.67
N GLY A 81 -3.79 11.12 -1.73
CA GLY A 81 -3.59 10.40 -0.47
C GLY A 81 -2.31 10.77 0.25
N THR A 82 -1.86 9.87 1.10
CA THR A 82 -0.55 9.90 1.77
C THR A 82 0.17 8.58 1.61
N ILE A 83 1.50 8.61 1.66
CA ILE A 83 2.35 7.44 1.77
C ILE A 83 3.17 7.52 3.06
N GLU A 84 3.28 6.41 3.75
CA GLU A 84 4.04 6.25 4.98
C GLU A 84 5.04 5.11 4.79
N ALA A 85 6.31 5.36 5.08
CA ALA A 85 7.33 4.33 5.02
C ALA A 85 8.46 4.63 6.00
N LEU A 86 9.29 3.61 6.27
CA LEU A 86 10.58 3.84 6.89
C LEU A 86 11.47 4.68 5.95
N PRO A 87 12.40 5.48 6.49
CA PRO A 87 13.40 6.18 5.71
C PRO A 87 14.12 5.22 4.76
N ARG A 88 14.52 5.73 3.59
CA ARG A 88 15.11 4.97 2.46
C ARG A 88 14.11 4.21 1.56
N LEU A 89 12.82 4.56 1.61
CA LEU A 89 11.91 4.25 0.51
C LEU A 89 12.33 5.06 -0.73
N ARG A 90 12.60 4.38 -1.85
CA ARG A 90 12.81 5.02 -3.15
C ARG A 90 11.59 4.82 -4.04
N ILE A 91 11.05 5.87 -4.63
CA ILE A 91 9.92 5.79 -5.58
C ILE A 91 10.36 6.41 -6.91
N GLY A 92 10.42 5.60 -7.96
CA GLY A 92 11.03 5.99 -9.23
C GLY A 92 12.48 6.46 -9.05
N THR A 93 12.75 7.72 -9.42
CA THR A 93 14.08 8.36 -9.27
C THR A 93 14.29 9.08 -7.94
N LEU A 94 13.28 9.13 -7.07
CA LEU A 94 13.38 9.84 -5.80
C LEU A 94 13.97 8.93 -4.73
N ASP A 95 15.03 9.40 -4.09
CA ASP A 95 15.59 8.79 -2.90
C ASP A 95 14.90 9.40 -1.67
N GLY A 96 14.16 8.61 -0.90
CA GLY A 96 13.50 9.04 0.34
C GLY A 96 14.48 9.24 1.50
N SER A 97 15.78 9.23 1.24
CA SER A 97 16.78 9.76 2.15
C SER A 97 16.55 11.27 2.29
N GLN A 98 16.00 11.70 3.42
CA GLN A 98 15.89 13.11 3.76
C GLN A 98 17.29 13.74 3.70
N PRO A 99 17.52 14.80 2.89
CA PRO A 99 18.82 15.45 2.85
C PRO A 99 19.13 16.02 4.24
N GLY A 100 20.21 15.55 4.88
CA GLY A 100 20.70 16.09 6.15
C GLY A 100 20.18 15.43 7.44
N GLY A 101 19.41 14.34 7.35
CA GLY A 101 18.95 13.62 8.55
C GLY A 101 20.08 12.88 9.26
N SER A 102 20.34 13.22 10.53
CA SER A 102 21.18 12.43 11.43
C SER A 102 20.70 10.97 11.45
N GLU A 103 21.65 10.04 11.31
CA GLU A 103 21.42 8.60 11.27
C GLU A 103 21.00 8.11 12.67
N SER A 104 19.73 8.33 12.99
CA SER A 104 19.15 7.86 14.25
C SER A 104 18.99 6.33 14.20
N PRO A 105 19.39 5.59 15.24
CA PRO A 105 19.28 4.13 15.30
C PRO A 105 17.82 3.62 15.25
N ASN A 106 16.84 4.50 15.43
CA ASN A 106 15.42 4.20 15.23
C ASN A 106 14.80 5.26 14.30
N PRO A 107 14.90 5.07 12.97
CA PRO A 107 14.43 6.05 12.03
C PRO A 107 12.90 6.16 12.08
N ALA A 108 12.39 7.36 12.40
CA ALA A 108 10.96 7.63 12.43
C ALA A 108 10.36 7.44 11.02
N ARG A 109 9.12 6.92 10.95
CA ARG A 109 8.41 6.79 9.68
C ARG A 109 8.17 8.17 9.06
N THR A 110 8.48 8.30 7.78
CA THR A 110 8.20 9.52 7.02
C THR A 110 6.81 9.41 6.40
N THR A 111 5.97 10.43 6.62
CA THR A 111 4.67 10.55 5.95
C THR A 111 4.75 11.65 4.90
N LEU A 112 4.42 11.32 3.66
CA LEU A 112 4.40 12.24 2.53
C LEU A 112 3.00 12.33 1.95
N GLU A 113 2.61 13.51 1.49
CA GLU A 113 1.40 13.68 0.69
C GLU A 113 1.65 13.26 -0.76
N LEU A 114 0.64 12.61 -1.33
CA LEU A 114 0.60 12.19 -2.72
C LEU A 114 -0.31 13.13 -3.51
N TRP A 115 0.24 13.77 -4.53
CA TRP A 115 -0.51 14.62 -5.45
C TRP A 115 -0.37 14.10 -6.88
N LEU A 116 -1.48 13.73 -7.51
CA LEU A 116 -1.50 13.35 -8.92
C LEU A 116 -1.58 14.63 -9.75
N ALA A 117 -0.60 14.83 -10.63
CA ALA A 117 -0.49 16.02 -11.45
C ALA A 117 -0.49 15.67 -12.94
N ARG A 118 -1.15 16.51 -13.74
CA ARG A 118 -1.11 16.44 -15.20
C ARG A 118 0.06 17.27 -15.71
N THR A 119 0.93 16.65 -16.51
CA THR A 119 2.09 17.30 -17.12
C THR A 119 1.98 17.27 -18.64
N ALA A 120 2.79 18.07 -19.33
CA ALA A 120 2.89 18.03 -20.79
C ALA A 120 3.27 16.63 -21.32
N GLY A 121 4.02 15.85 -20.53
CA GLY A 121 4.47 14.50 -20.88
C GLY A 121 3.54 13.36 -20.43
N GLY A 122 2.41 13.66 -19.77
CA GLY A 122 1.50 12.65 -19.23
C GLY A 122 1.01 12.97 -17.83
N TRP A 123 1.27 12.07 -16.88
CA TRP A 123 0.95 12.25 -15.46
C TRP A 123 2.19 12.03 -14.62
N SER A 124 2.28 12.76 -13.51
CA SER A 124 3.29 12.56 -12.49
C SER A 124 2.66 12.45 -11.11
N LEU A 125 3.39 11.83 -10.20
CA LEU A 125 3.10 11.82 -8.78
C LEU A 125 4.06 12.80 -8.10
N ASP A 126 3.52 13.90 -7.59
CA ASP A 126 4.26 14.86 -6.79
C ASP A 126 4.23 14.39 -5.33
N LEU A 127 5.40 14.16 -4.75
CA LEU A 127 5.57 13.85 -3.33
C LEU A 127 5.82 15.15 -2.57
N ARG A 128 5.05 15.38 -1.50
CA ARG A 128 5.19 16.58 -0.67
C ARG A 128 5.36 16.23 0.79
N GLY A 129 6.16 17.00 1.50
CA GLY A 129 6.36 16.84 2.94
C GLY A 129 6.60 18.17 3.63
N GLU A 130 6.86 18.12 4.93
CA GLU A 130 7.20 19.32 5.67
C GLU A 130 8.51 19.92 5.14
N PRO A 131 8.57 21.25 4.95
CA PRO A 131 9.82 21.90 4.58
C PRO A 131 10.83 21.66 5.71
N ASP A 132 12.02 21.21 5.32
CA ASP A 132 13.14 21.02 6.24
C ASP A 132 13.38 22.32 6.99
N SER A 133 13.02 22.33 8.27
CA SER A 133 13.43 23.39 9.18
C SER A 133 14.86 23.03 9.54
N GLY A 134 15.80 23.42 8.67
CA GLY A 134 17.23 23.24 8.91
C GLY A 134 17.60 23.79 10.28
N PRO A 135 18.74 23.37 10.87
CA PRO A 135 19.15 23.89 12.17
C PRO A 135 19.22 25.42 12.06
N ASP A 136 18.35 26.10 12.81
CA ASP A 136 18.46 27.52 13.04
C ASP A 136 19.87 27.74 13.61
N GLU A 137 20.79 28.24 12.78
CA GLU A 137 21.93 29.01 13.26
C GLU A 137 21.38 30.31 13.86
N ALA A 138 20.68 30.18 14.99
CA ALA A 138 20.38 31.27 15.90
C ALA A 138 21.61 31.47 16.79
N ASP A 139 22.67 31.98 16.18
CA ASP A 139 23.66 32.75 16.92
C ASP A 139 22.98 34.05 17.39
N GLY A 140 22.86 34.22 18.71
CA GLY A 140 22.78 35.55 19.32
C GLY A 140 21.61 35.79 20.27
N ASP A 141 21.90 35.61 21.56
CA ASP A 141 21.55 36.44 22.71
C ASP A 141 20.07 36.71 23.10
N GLU A 142 19.75 36.18 24.28
CA GLU A 142 18.86 36.65 25.35
C GLU A 142 17.82 37.75 25.04
N ALA A 143 16.53 37.45 25.27
CA ALA A 143 15.67 38.24 26.16
C ALA A 143 14.26 37.63 26.35
N GLU A 144 13.98 37.33 27.62
CA GLU A 144 12.73 37.56 28.37
C GLU A 144 11.38 36.97 27.94
N GLU A 145 10.69 36.53 29.00
CA GLU A 145 9.33 36.01 29.06
C GLU A 145 8.30 36.89 28.34
N SER A 146 7.41 36.25 27.58
CA SER A 146 6.06 36.75 27.35
C SER A 146 5.10 35.58 27.12
N GLU A 147 4.45 35.17 28.21
CA GLU A 147 3.11 34.58 28.13
C GLU A 147 2.18 35.60 27.47
N THR A 148 1.75 35.33 26.23
CA THR A 148 0.39 35.54 25.72
C THR A 148 0.37 35.44 24.20
N GLY A 149 -0.44 34.53 23.68
CA GLY A 149 -1.07 34.72 22.37
C GLY A 149 -0.80 33.63 21.34
N GLN A 150 -1.91 33.18 20.75
CA GLN A 150 -2.04 32.65 19.38
C GLN A 150 -1.85 31.15 19.19
N ASN A 151 -2.86 30.47 19.73
CA ASN A 151 -3.66 29.56 18.93
C ASN A 151 -4.14 30.28 17.63
N ALA A 152 -3.37 30.22 16.53
CA ALA A 152 -3.84 30.46 15.16
C ALA A 152 -2.72 30.14 14.14
N ALA A 153 -3.08 29.35 13.12
CA ALA A 153 -2.36 29.08 11.87
C ALA A 153 -1.58 27.74 11.74
N ALA A 154 -2.23 26.62 12.03
CA ALA A 154 -2.06 25.38 11.27
C ALA A 154 -2.96 25.36 10.00
N ALA A 155 -3.08 26.51 9.35
CA ALA A 155 -3.85 26.68 8.12
C ALA A 155 -2.89 27.06 6.99
N GLY A 156 -2.58 26.11 6.11
CA GLY A 156 -2.10 26.39 4.76
C GLY A 156 -0.63 26.77 4.59
N ARG A 157 0.31 26.09 5.25
CA ARG A 157 1.65 25.97 4.65
C ARG A 157 1.56 24.91 3.56
N ASP A 158 1.61 25.33 2.29
CA ASP A 158 1.73 24.41 1.15
C ASP A 158 2.98 23.55 1.39
N SER A 159 2.81 22.24 1.63
CA SER A 159 3.92 21.30 1.78
C SER A 159 4.85 21.40 0.58
N ALA A 160 6.16 21.42 0.84
CA ALA A 160 7.16 21.58 -0.21
C ALA A 160 7.17 20.33 -1.11
N VAL A 161 7.33 20.54 -2.42
CA VAL A 161 7.53 19.42 -3.36
C VAL A 161 8.93 18.85 -3.12
N ILE A 162 8.98 17.63 -2.59
CA ILE A 162 10.22 16.89 -2.35
C ILE A 162 10.67 16.21 -3.64
N GLY A 163 9.72 15.82 -4.48
CA GLY A 163 10.04 15.28 -5.79
C GLY A 163 8.84 14.97 -6.66
N GLN A 164 9.14 14.66 -7.92
CA GLN A 164 8.16 14.35 -8.94
C GLN A 164 8.52 13.03 -9.63
N VAL A 165 7.61 12.06 -9.60
CA VAL A 165 7.79 10.73 -10.22
C VAL A 165 6.94 10.64 -11.48
N PRO A 166 7.51 10.40 -12.68
CA PRO A 166 6.72 10.14 -13.87
C PRO A 166 5.96 8.82 -13.73
N LEU A 167 4.69 8.80 -14.12
CA LEU A 167 3.84 7.62 -14.02
C LEU A 167 3.71 6.90 -15.36
N THR A 168 3.85 5.58 -15.34
CA THR A 168 3.45 4.73 -16.48
C THR A 168 1.95 4.55 -16.45
N ARG A 169 1.28 4.76 -17.60
CA ARG A 169 -0.17 4.67 -17.71
C ARG A 169 -0.61 3.59 -18.68
N ASP A 170 -1.53 2.75 -18.21
CA ASP A 170 -2.32 1.85 -19.03
C ASP A 170 -3.82 2.16 -18.90
N ALA A 171 -4.60 1.69 -19.87
CA ALA A 171 -6.04 1.64 -19.72
C ALA A 171 -6.40 0.43 -18.83
N ASP A 172 -7.25 0.66 -17.83
CA ASP A 172 -7.79 -0.39 -16.97
C ASP A 172 -9.29 -0.13 -16.80
N GLY A 173 -10.07 -1.17 -16.55
CA GLY A 173 -11.54 -1.08 -16.53
C GLY A 173 -12.06 0.12 -15.73
N ALA A 174 -13.10 0.78 -16.23
CA ALA A 174 -13.57 2.05 -15.67
C ALA A 174 -14.00 1.96 -14.20
N GLN A 175 -13.43 2.82 -13.34
CA GLN A 175 -13.76 2.97 -11.92
C GLN A 175 -14.17 4.41 -11.61
N GLU A 176 -15.31 4.59 -10.95
CA GLU A 176 -15.81 5.94 -10.61
C GLU A 176 -14.99 6.62 -9.51
N THR A 177 -14.45 5.85 -8.57
CA THR A 177 -13.72 6.36 -7.41
C THR A 177 -12.24 6.01 -7.51
N LEU A 178 -11.38 6.87 -6.95
CA LEU A 178 -9.96 6.58 -6.82
C LEU A 178 -9.74 5.33 -5.95
N ALA A 179 -8.81 4.47 -6.38
CA ALA A 179 -8.22 3.42 -5.56
C ALA A 179 -6.69 3.47 -5.65
N ALA A 180 -6.01 3.25 -4.52
CA ALA A 180 -4.57 3.05 -4.48
C ALA A 180 -4.24 1.66 -3.91
N ALA A 181 -3.17 1.04 -4.40
CA ALA A 181 -2.69 -0.25 -3.92
C ALA A 181 -1.16 -0.34 -4.00
N LEU A 182 -0.58 -1.18 -3.16
CA LEU A 182 0.82 -1.58 -3.21
C LEU A 182 0.91 -3.05 -3.62
N VAL A 183 1.66 -3.33 -4.68
CA VAL A 183 1.79 -4.68 -5.26
C VAL A 183 3.26 -5.10 -5.24
N PRO A 184 3.62 -6.26 -4.69
CA PRO A 184 5.01 -6.72 -4.71
C PRO A 184 5.46 -7.03 -6.13
N THR A 185 6.72 -6.74 -6.43
CA THR A 185 7.39 -7.13 -7.69
C THR A 185 8.71 -7.86 -7.45
N GLY A 186 9.22 -7.82 -6.21
CA GLY A 186 10.40 -8.53 -5.76
C GLY A 186 10.48 -8.53 -4.23
N GLU A 187 11.62 -8.95 -3.68
CA GLU A 187 11.80 -9.10 -2.23
C GLU A 187 11.90 -7.79 -1.46
N ALA A 188 12.42 -6.75 -2.11
CA ALA A 188 12.53 -5.41 -1.57
C ALA A 188 11.92 -4.36 -2.52
N ALA A 189 11.10 -4.81 -3.48
CA ALA A 189 10.57 -3.96 -4.54
C ALA A 189 9.07 -4.18 -4.75
N GLY A 190 8.39 -3.13 -5.16
CA GLY A 190 6.98 -3.18 -5.49
C GLY A 190 6.54 -2.06 -6.42
N GLN A 191 5.24 -2.00 -6.65
CA GLN A 191 4.57 -0.97 -7.44
C GLN A 191 3.49 -0.30 -6.63
N LEU A 192 3.52 1.03 -6.61
CA LEU A 192 2.35 1.85 -6.27
C LEU A 192 1.45 1.90 -7.50
N VAL A 193 0.22 1.42 -7.34
CA VAL A 193 -0.80 1.40 -8.39
C VAL A 193 -1.92 2.36 -7.99
N LEU A 194 -2.21 3.33 -8.86
CA LEU A 194 -3.37 4.21 -8.74
C LEU A 194 -4.36 3.86 -9.85
N ARG A 195 -5.65 3.73 -9.51
CA ARG A 195 -6.74 3.50 -10.47
C ARG A 195 -7.79 4.56 -10.31
N TRP A 196 -8.19 5.18 -11.42
CA TRP A 196 -9.25 6.18 -11.42
C TRP A 196 -9.80 6.39 -12.83
N SER A 197 -11.12 6.39 -12.99
CA SER A 197 -11.77 6.34 -14.31
C SER A 197 -11.24 5.13 -15.08
N ASP A 198 -10.88 5.31 -16.34
CA ASP A 198 -10.29 4.36 -17.26
C ASP A 198 -8.75 4.31 -17.17
N HIS A 199 -8.15 5.00 -16.21
CA HIS A 199 -6.70 5.08 -16.07
C HIS A 199 -6.19 4.19 -14.95
N ARG A 200 -5.09 3.49 -15.24
CA ARG A 200 -4.23 2.85 -14.27
C ARG A 200 -2.84 3.46 -14.38
N TRP A 201 -2.37 4.07 -13.30
CA TRP A 201 -1.01 4.58 -13.18
C TRP A 201 -0.17 3.69 -12.28
N THR A 202 1.10 3.57 -12.61
CA THR A 202 2.07 2.81 -11.82
C THR A 202 3.35 3.60 -11.61
N ALA A 203 3.92 3.46 -10.41
CA ALA A 203 5.26 3.87 -10.06
C ALA A 203 5.96 2.73 -9.32
N ASP A 204 7.15 2.34 -9.78
CA ASP A 204 7.97 1.37 -9.07
C ASP A 204 8.55 2.01 -7.80
N PHE A 205 8.68 1.20 -6.75
CA PHE A 205 9.41 1.57 -5.55
C PHE A 205 10.37 0.47 -5.11
N HIS A 206 11.40 0.87 -4.38
CA HIS A 206 12.41 -0.02 -3.82
C HIS A 206 12.69 0.36 -2.36
N LEU A 207 12.86 -0.64 -1.51
CA LEU A 207 13.27 -0.51 -0.13
C LEU A 207 14.78 -0.73 -0.08
N ALA A 208 15.55 0.36 -0.03
CA ALA A 208 17.01 0.25 0.00
C ALA A 208 17.48 -0.53 1.23
N GLU A 209 18.55 -1.29 1.05
CA GLU A 209 19.24 -1.97 2.14
C GLU A 209 19.85 -0.92 3.09
N PRO A 210 19.83 -1.14 4.41
CA PRO A 210 20.65 -0.32 5.30
C PRO A 210 22.13 -0.44 4.88
N PRO A 211 22.95 0.62 5.01
CA PRO A 211 24.37 0.47 4.88
C PRO A 211 24.83 -0.59 5.87
N GLU A 212 25.74 -1.45 5.44
CA GLU A 212 26.49 -2.30 6.36
C GLU A 212 27.10 -1.34 7.40
N SER A 213 26.78 -1.55 8.68
CA SER A 213 27.42 -0.77 9.73
C SER A 213 28.92 -0.98 9.59
N ASP A 214 29.68 0.10 9.42
CA ASP A 214 31.14 0.12 9.48
C ASP A 214 31.61 -0.24 10.91
N GLU A 215 31.22 -1.41 11.44
CA GLU A 215 31.71 -1.98 12.70
C GLU A 215 33.05 -2.71 12.50
N ASP A 216 33.72 -2.49 11.37
CA ASP A 216 35.09 -2.93 11.07
C ASP A 216 36.07 -1.74 11.08
N ASP A 217 36.13 -0.96 12.18
CA ASP A 217 37.39 -0.33 12.58
C ASP A 217 37.32 0.12 14.04
N GLU A 218 38.39 -0.14 14.80
CA GLU A 218 38.60 0.28 16.19
C GLU A 218 37.87 -0.51 17.30
N THR A 219 38.02 -1.84 17.34
CA THR A 219 38.16 -2.48 18.66
C THR A 219 39.61 -2.26 19.10
N PRO A 220 39.92 -1.43 20.12
CA PRO A 220 41.28 -1.35 20.63
C PRO A 220 41.65 -2.72 21.21
N GLU A 221 42.68 -3.37 20.65
CA GLU A 221 43.26 -4.56 21.25
C GLU A 221 43.62 -4.24 22.70
N PRO A 222 43.09 -4.96 23.70
CA PRO A 222 43.49 -4.74 25.08
C PRO A 222 44.94 -5.15 25.23
N GLU A 223 45.77 -4.21 25.68
CA GLU A 223 47.17 -4.45 26.02
C GLU A 223 47.26 -5.64 26.99
N GLU A 224 48.07 -6.64 26.60
CA GLU A 224 48.35 -7.84 27.37
C GLU A 224 49.07 -7.47 28.69
N GLU A 225 48.31 -7.31 29.78
CA GLU A 225 48.87 -7.43 31.13
C GLU A 225 48.90 -8.91 31.53
N GLU A 226 50.11 -9.47 31.52
CA GLU A 226 50.44 -10.80 32.03
C GLU A 226 50.10 -10.92 33.53
N GLU A 227 49.04 -11.64 33.90
CA GLU A 227 48.94 -12.28 35.22
C GLU A 227 48.57 -13.77 35.10
N GLU A 228 49.51 -14.61 35.54
CA GLU A 228 49.40 -16.06 35.63
C GLU A 228 48.32 -16.50 36.64
N GLY A 229 47.35 -17.30 36.18
CA GLY A 229 46.40 -18.01 37.04
C GLY A 229 45.87 -19.29 36.38
N PRO A 230 45.71 -20.42 37.11
CA PRO A 230 45.59 -21.73 36.49
C PRO A 230 44.21 -21.98 35.86
N ARG A 231 44.23 -22.49 34.63
CA ARG A 231 43.09 -23.04 33.89
C ARG A 231 42.30 -24.04 34.72
N VAL A 232 41.02 -23.74 34.97
CA VAL A 232 40.00 -24.73 35.30
C VAL A 232 38.78 -24.49 34.39
N ALA A 233 38.24 -25.60 33.92
CA ALA A 233 37.28 -25.74 32.85
C ALA A 233 35.88 -25.13 33.11
N ASN A 234 35.16 -24.95 32.00
CA ASN A 234 33.71 -24.75 31.86
C ASN A 234 33.16 -23.35 32.21
N GLU A 235 33.43 -22.38 31.33
CA GLU A 235 32.45 -21.34 31.03
C GLU A 235 31.83 -21.65 29.66
N ARG A 236 30.82 -22.51 29.68
CA ARG A 236 29.68 -22.29 28.78
C ARG A 236 29.16 -20.92 29.21
N GLU A 237 29.36 -19.90 28.38
CA GLU A 237 28.66 -18.63 28.52
C GLU A 237 27.18 -18.95 28.63
N SER A 238 26.70 -18.91 29.87
CA SER A 238 25.30 -18.99 30.19
C SER A 238 24.72 -17.66 29.72
N LEU A 239 24.29 -17.64 28.45
CA LEU A 239 23.33 -16.65 27.97
C LEU A 239 22.24 -16.53 29.05
N PRO A 240 21.91 -15.32 29.52
CA PRO A 240 20.88 -15.15 30.52
C PRO A 240 19.58 -15.79 30.01
N PHE A 241 19.09 -16.77 30.76
CA PHE A 241 17.96 -17.67 30.47
C PHE A 241 16.59 -16.95 30.41
N ASP A 242 16.57 -15.63 30.21
CA ASP A 242 15.38 -14.79 30.16
C ASP A 242 15.33 -13.92 28.89
N ALA A 243 16.20 -14.17 27.91
CA ALA A 243 15.98 -13.67 26.56
C ALA A 243 14.73 -14.37 26.01
N ASP A 244 13.64 -13.61 25.84
CA ASP A 244 12.35 -14.07 25.35
C ASP A 244 12.52 -14.79 24.00
N THR A 245 12.83 -16.08 24.07
CA THR A 245 13.11 -16.90 22.90
C THR A 245 11.87 -16.97 22.02
N SER A 246 10.67 -16.78 22.62
CA SER A 246 9.42 -16.67 21.89
C SER A 246 9.34 -15.39 21.06
N ALA A 247 9.90 -14.26 21.51
CA ALA A 247 10.01 -13.05 20.70
C ALA A 247 10.97 -13.23 19.54
N LEU A 248 12.13 -13.89 19.77
CA LEU A 248 13.08 -14.22 18.71
C LEU A 248 12.49 -15.19 17.68
N TYR A 249 11.79 -16.24 18.10
CA TYR A 249 11.09 -17.15 17.19
C TYR A 249 9.94 -16.47 16.44
N ARG A 250 9.21 -15.55 17.08
CA ARG A 250 8.18 -14.74 16.43
C ARG A 250 8.79 -13.82 15.38
N LEU A 251 9.91 -13.16 15.71
CA LEU A 251 10.64 -12.30 14.79
C LEU A 251 11.14 -13.10 13.59
N ALA A 252 11.75 -14.28 13.81
CA ALA A 252 12.22 -15.16 12.74
C ALA A 252 11.07 -15.60 11.82
N ARG A 253 9.94 -16.05 12.38
CA ARG A 253 8.76 -16.43 11.61
C ARG A 253 8.11 -15.28 10.84
N LEU A 254 8.14 -14.06 11.38
CA LEU A 254 7.69 -12.85 10.68
C LEU A 254 8.68 -12.47 9.58
N ALA A 255 9.98 -12.65 9.83
CA ALA A 255 11.04 -12.38 8.86
C ALA A 255 11.02 -13.34 7.67
N GLU A 256 10.33 -14.48 7.75
CA GLU A 256 10.16 -15.44 6.65
C GLU A 256 8.97 -15.11 5.73
N ARG A 257 8.15 -14.11 6.09
CA ARG A 257 6.91 -13.78 5.38
C ARG A 257 6.85 -12.32 4.94
N HIS A 258 6.18 -12.10 3.82
CA HIS A 258 5.67 -10.80 3.43
C HIS A 258 4.18 -10.73 3.71
N ALA A 259 3.65 -9.51 3.75
CA ALA A 259 2.23 -9.27 3.98
C ALA A 259 1.70 -8.18 3.05
N SER A 260 0.52 -8.39 2.48
CA SER A 260 -0.30 -7.32 1.90
C SER A 260 -1.56 -7.17 2.73
N THR A 261 -1.84 -5.96 3.17
CA THR A 261 -2.91 -5.62 4.11
C THR A 261 -3.78 -4.51 3.54
N ILE A 262 -5.08 -4.61 3.77
CA ILE A 262 -6.03 -3.52 3.60
C ILE A 262 -6.77 -3.30 4.92
N GLU A 263 -6.77 -2.05 5.38
CA GLU A 263 -7.70 -1.55 6.37
C GLU A 263 -8.84 -0.81 5.65
N ILE A 264 -10.05 -1.31 5.80
CA ILE A 264 -11.27 -0.71 5.23
C ILE A 264 -11.87 0.31 6.20
N PRO A 265 -12.78 1.20 5.74
CA PRO A 265 -13.45 2.14 6.63
C PRO A 265 -14.09 1.42 7.82
N GLY A 266 -13.89 1.96 9.02
CA GLY A 266 -14.27 1.31 10.29
C GLY A 266 -13.17 0.47 10.94
N GLY A 267 -11.96 0.46 10.39
CA GLY A 267 -10.75 -0.09 11.02
C GLY A 267 -10.63 -1.61 10.97
N LYS A 268 -11.44 -2.28 10.13
CA LYS A 268 -11.37 -3.73 9.93
C LYS A 268 -10.27 -4.07 8.95
N ARG A 269 -9.58 -5.19 9.20
CA ARG A 269 -8.43 -5.60 8.41
C ARG A 269 -8.66 -6.85 7.56
N LEU A 270 -8.16 -6.80 6.33
CA LEU A 270 -7.89 -7.95 5.48
C LEU A 270 -6.38 -8.07 5.30
N GLU A 271 -5.84 -9.28 5.34
CA GLU A 271 -4.42 -9.53 5.19
C GLU A 271 -4.18 -10.82 4.39
N VAL A 272 -3.26 -10.77 3.44
CA VAL A 272 -2.68 -11.95 2.80
C VAL A 272 -1.20 -12.04 3.14
N LEU A 273 -0.81 -13.18 3.70
CA LEU A 273 0.58 -13.52 4.01
C LEU A 273 1.11 -14.48 2.95
N PHE A 274 2.36 -14.27 2.54
CA PHE A 274 3.05 -15.11 1.58
C PHE A 274 4.54 -15.24 1.95
N TRP A 275 5.17 -16.32 1.53
CA TRP A 275 6.56 -16.63 1.90
C TRP A 275 7.57 -15.89 1.03
N GLN A 276 8.72 -15.58 1.63
CA GLN A 276 9.86 -15.02 0.94
C GLN A 276 10.59 -16.07 0.08
N GLU A 277 11.52 -15.62 -0.76
CA GLU A 277 12.46 -16.46 -1.52
C GLU A 277 11.83 -17.47 -2.48
N GLN A 278 10.54 -17.31 -2.83
CA GLN A 278 9.85 -18.17 -3.78
C GLN A 278 10.15 -17.74 -5.23
N SER A 279 11.39 -17.90 -5.66
CA SER A 279 11.85 -17.46 -6.97
C SER A 279 11.32 -18.35 -8.11
N VAL A 280 11.48 -17.88 -9.36
CA VAL A 280 11.10 -18.65 -10.56
C VAL A 280 12.08 -19.78 -10.89
N ASP A 281 13.24 -19.82 -10.23
CA ASP A 281 14.26 -20.84 -10.46
C ASP A 281 14.04 -22.11 -9.61
N LEU A 282 13.09 -22.06 -8.68
CA LEU A 282 12.74 -23.19 -7.81
C LEU A 282 11.90 -24.23 -8.56
N ALA A 283 12.01 -25.49 -8.10
CA ALA A 283 11.24 -26.60 -8.66
C ALA A 283 9.72 -26.39 -8.57
N ASP A 284 9.25 -25.68 -7.53
CA ASP A 284 7.84 -25.38 -7.32
C ASP A 284 7.28 -24.49 -8.45
N PHE A 285 8.07 -23.55 -8.99
CA PHE A 285 7.64 -22.74 -10.13
C PHE A 285 7.49 -23.59 -11.40
N ALA A 286 8.45 -24.48 -11.67
CA ALA A 286 8.38 -25.39 -12.81
C ALA A 286 7.14 -26.30 -12.76
N ALA A 287 6.65 -26.63 -11.55
CA ALA A 287 5.45 -27.42 -11.35
C ALA A 287 4.17 -26.72 -11.82
N VAL A 288 4.12 -25.38 -11.89
CA VAL A 288 2.95 -24.62 -12.36
C VAL A 288 2.53 -25.05 -13.77
N ALA A 289 3.50 -25.29 -14.66
CA ALA A 289 3.25 -25.71 -16.04
C ALA A 289 2.94 -27.22 -16.18
N ALA A 290 3.39 -28.04 -15.23
CA ALA A 290 3.26 -29.49 -15.25
C ALA A 290 2.03 -30.02 -14.49
N LEU A 291 1.33 -29.15 -13.75
CA LEU A 291 0.23 -29.50 -12.87
C LEU A 291 -0.94 -30.12 -13.66
N ALA A 292 -1.35 -31.33 -13.28
CA ALA A 292 -2.47 -32.00 -13.94
C ALA A 292 -3.82 -31.40 -13.52
N ASP A 293 -4.85 -31.62 -14.33
CA ASP A 293 -6.19 -31.16 -14.00
C ASP A 293 -6.69 -31.74 -12.66
N GLY A 294 -7.27 -30.89 -11.82
CA GLY A 294 -7.71 -31.24 -10.47
C GLY A 294 -6.60 -31.28 -9.42
N GLU A 295 -5.33 -31.17 -9.80
CA GLU A 295 -4.21 -31.11 -8.84
C GLU A 295 -4.03 -29.72 -8.25
N VAL A 296 -3.52 -29.72 -7.02
CA VAL A 296 -3.20 -28.52 -6.25
C VAL A 296 -1.69 -28.27 -6.33
N LEU A 297 -1.30 -27.04 -6.59
CA LEU A 297 0.10 -26.63 -6.60
C LEU A 297 0.68 -26.78 -5.19
N ARG A 298 1.73 -27.58 -5.08
CA ARG A 298 2.45 -27.81 -3.82
C ARG A 298 3.65 -26.89 -3.74
N LEU A 299 3.87 -26.33 -2.55
CA LEU A 299 5.10 -25.58 -2.24
C LEU A 299 5.97 -26.47 -1.35
N THR A 300 7.14 -26.86 -1.85
CA THR A 300 8.06 -27.76 -1.14
C THR A 300 8.88 -27.03 -0.10
N GLN A 301 9.16 -25.74 -0.31
CA GLN A 301 10.01 -24.92 0.55
C GLN A 301 9.26 -23.81 1.30
N ALA A 302 7.93 -23.79 1.24
CA ALA A 302 7.12 -22.78 1.91
C ALA A 302 5.82 -23.36 2.47
N ALA A 303 5.24 -22.66 3.44
CA ALA A 303 3.84 -22.84 3.77
C ALA A 303 2.96 -22.14 2.72
N VAL A 304 1.67 -22.48 2.74
CA VAL A 304 0.70 -21.89 1.82
C VAL A 304 0.53 -20.39 2.06
N LEU A 305 -0.01 -19.69 1.05
CA LEU A 305 -0.49 -18.32 1.26
C LEU A 305 -1.62 -18.36 2.30
N ARG A 306 -1.68 -17.35 3.17
CA ARG A 306 -2.71 -17.28 4.21
C ARG A 306 -3.54 -16.04 4.06
N LEU A 307 -4.86 -16.19 3.95
CA LEU A 307 -5.80 -15.09 4.08
C LEU A 307 -6.27 -14.98 5.53
N ARG A 308 -6.22 -13.78 6.08
CA ARG A 308 -6.90 -13.39 7.31
C ARG A 308 -7.92 -12.30 7.01
N ASN A 309 -9.17 -12.50 7.44
CA ASN A 309 -10.26 -11.56 7.22
C ASN A 309 -11.02 -11.25 8.51
N GLU A 310 -11.11 -9.97 8.89
CA GLU A 310 -11.87 -9.54 10.08
C GLU A 310 -13.34 -9.23 9.79
N VAL A 311 -13.71 -9.27 8.52
CA VAL A 311 -15.09 -9.16 8.01
C VAL A 311 -15.37 -10.32 7.06
N PRO A 312 -16.63 -10.78 6.96
CA PRO A 312 -17.01 -11.76 5.97
C PRO A 312 -16.79 -11.22 4.55
N LEU A 313 -16.37 -12.10 3.64
CA LEU A 313 -16.15 -11.76 2.23
C LEU A 313 -17.03 -12.62 1.32
N SER A 314 -17.35 -12.10 0.13
CA SER A 314 -17.90 -12.89 -0.97
C SER A 314 -16.92 -12.87 -2.14
N PHE A 315 -16.61 -14.05 -2.68
CA PHE A 315 -15.85 -14.22 -3.91
C PHE A 315 -16.78 -14.83 -4.95
N GLY A 316 -17.42 -13.98 -5.76
CA GLY A 316 -18.57 -14.40 -6.56
C GLY A 316 -19.68 -14.95 -5.65
N ASP A 317 -20.08 -16.20 -5.90
CA ASP A 317 -21.11 -16.90 -5.12
C ASP A 317 -20.58 -17.57 -3.83
N ALA A 318 -19.26 -17.61 -3.63
CA ALA A 318 -18.66 -18.25 -2.45
C ALA A 318 -18.57 -17.27 -1.28
N ALA A 319 -19.22 -17.62 -0.17
CA ALA A 319 -19.11 -16.90 1.09
C ALA A 319 -17.90 -17.38 1.90
N VAL A 320 -17.08 -16.43 2.34
CA VAL A 320 -15.86 -16.64 3.13
C VAL A 320 -16.09 -16.01 4.51
N PRO A 321 -16.62 -16.78 5.47
CA PRO A 321 -16.99 -16.24 6.77
C PRO A 321 -15.77 -15.93 7.63
N THR A 322 -15.99 -15.21 8.72
CA THR A 322 -15.03 -15.11 9.83
C THR A 322 -15.22 -16.29 10.80
N GLY A 323 -14.34 -16.41 11.80
CA GLY A 323 -14.54 -17.32 12.93
C GLY A 323 -14.42 -18.81 12.63
N ASN A 324 -13.77 -19.20 11.52
CA ASN A 324 -13.58 -20.61 11.17
C ASN A 324 -12.66 -21.37 12.15
N LEU A 325 -11.72 -20.67 12.79
CA LEU A 325 -10.87 -21.26 13.83
C LEU A 325 -11.57 -21.27 15.19
N ALA A 326 -12.27 -20.19 15.53
CA ALA A 326 -13.03 -20.05 16.76
C ALA A 326 -14.09 -18.93 16.62
N PRO A 327 -15.27 -19.06 17.29
CA PRO A 327 -16.29 -18.02 17.27
C PRO A 327 -15.76 -16.66 17.75
N GLY A 328 -16.08 -15.59 17.01
CA GLY A 328 -15.66 -14.22 17.35
C GLY A 328 -14.23 -13.86 16.93
N PHE A 329 -13.46 -14.76 16.33
CA PHE A 329 -12.14 -14.47 15.77
C PHE A 329 -12.23 -14.14 14.27
N ALA A 330 -11.17 -13.49 13.76
CA ALA A 330 -10.99 -13.32 12.32
C ALA A 330 -11.03 -14.67 11.60
N GLY A 331 -11.53 -14.66 10.36
CA GLY A 331 -11.33 -15.80 9.46
C GLY A 331 -9.85 -15.95 9.15
N SER A 332 -9.41 -17.20 8.97
CA SER A 332 -8.02 -17.56 8.69
C SER A 332 -8.02 -18.81 7.81
N TYR A 333 -7.57 -18.66 6.57
CA TYR A 333 -7.64 -19.71 5.55
C TYR A 333 -6.30 -19.89 4.86
N GLY A 334 -5.94 -21.13 4.58
CA GLY A 334 -4.86 -21.48 3.68
C GLY A 334 -5.36 -21.38 2.25
N LEU A 335 -4.59 -20.74 1.38
CA LEU A 335 -4.94 -20.50 -0.01
C LEU A 335 -4.08 -21.37 -0.92
N TRP A 336 -4.73 -22.22 -1.71
CA TRP A 336 -4.08 -23.12 -2.63
C TRP A 336 -4.51 -22.88 -4.07
N LEU A 337 -3.56 -22.87 -5.00
CA LEU A 337 -3.86 -22.81 -6.43
C LEU A 337 -4.13 -24.22 -6.95
N LYS A 338 -5.30 -24.43 -7.56
CA LYS A 338 -5.70 -25.71 -8.14
C LYS A 338 -5.90 -25.56 -9.64
N ARG A 339 -5.37 -26.50 -10.42
CA ARG A 339 -5.64 -26.56 -11.86
C ARG A 339 -7.08 -27.04 -12.08
N HIS A 340 -7.83 -26.36 -12.93
CA HIS A 340 -9.21 -26.74 -13.26
C HIS A 340 -9.49 -26.53 -14.75
N GLY A 341 -9.47 -27.62 -15.52
CA GLY A 341 -9.48 -27.64 -16.96
C GLY A 341 -8.37 -26.76 -17.55
N ASN A 342 -8.77 -25.78 -18.35
CA ASN A 342 -7.87 -24.77 -18.93
C ASN A 342 -7.65 -23.55 -18.02
N GLY A 343 -8.34 -23.50 -16.88
CA GLY A 343 -8.27 -22.39 -15.92
C GLY A 343 -7.69 -22.83 -14.59
N TRP A 344 -7.98 -22.01 -13.58
CA TRP A 344 -7.49 -22.18 -12.22
C TRP A 344 -8.59 -21.90 -11.22
N ARG A 345 -8.49 -22.54 -10.06
CA ARG A 345 -9.30 -22.24 -8.89
C ARG A 345 -8.43 -21.91 -7.70
N LEU A 346 -8.95 -21.07 -6.82
CA LEU A 346 -8.39 -20.85 -5.50
C LEU A 346 -9.18 -21.69 -4.51
N VAL A 347 -8.50 -22.59 -3.83
CA VAL A 347 -9.05 -23.41 -2.77
C VAL A 347 -8.75 -22.73 -1.45
N PHE A 348 -9.78 -22.50 -0.65
CA PHE A 348 -9.65 -22.03 0.72
C PHE A 348 -9.76 -23.23 1.64
N ASN A 349 -8.72 -23.43 2.45
CA ASN A 349 -8.60 -24.55 3.34
C ASN A 349 -8.60 -24.06 4.80
N HIS A 350 -9.24 -24.78 5.71
CA HIS A 350 -9.33 -24.39 7.11
C HIS A 350 -7.99 -24.49 7.88
N GLU A 351 -6.99 -25.18 7.32
CA GLU A 351 -5.65 -25.26 7.87
C GLU A 351 -4.75 -24.14 7.32
N ALA A 352 -4.86 -22.97 7.94
CA ALA A 352 -4.23 -21.74 7.44
C ALA A 352 -2.69 -21.69 7.52
N ASP A 353 -2.08 -22.58 8.28
CA ASP A 353 -0.62 -22.63 8.47
C ASP A 353 -0.02 -23.98 8.01
N SER A 354 -0.74 -24.73 7.16
CA SER A 354 -0.24 -25.98 6.59
C SER A 354 0.98 -25.74 5.71
N TRP A 355 1.97 -26.64 5.83
CA TRP A 355 3.10 -26.63 4.92
C TRP A 355 2.61 -26.92 3.49
N GLY A 356 3.23 -26.32 2.46
CA GLY A 356 2.75 -26.40 1.09
C GLY A 356 2.79 -27.81 0.47
N THR A 357 3.36 -28.81 1.15
CA THR A 357 3.28 -30.22 0.74
C THR A 357 2.17 -31.00 1.44
N GLN A 358 1.48 -30.40 2.40
CA GLN A 358 0.54 -31.05 3.32
C GLN A 358 -0.92 -30.68 3.03
N HIS A 359 -1.27 -30.44 1.76
CA HIS A 359 -2.67 -30.23 1.39
C HIS A 359 -3.50 -31.45 1.77
N ASP A 360 -4.53 -31.24 2.58
CA ASP A 360 -5.55 -32.24 2.89
C ASP A 360 -6.92 -31.72 2.41
N PRO A 361 -7.49 -32.34 1.35
CA PRO A 361 -8.80 -31.96 0.81
C PRO A 361 -9.95 -32.07 1.81
N ALA A 362 -9.79 -32.82 2.91
CA ALA A 362 -10.82 -32.92 3.95
C ALA A 362 -11.08 -31.60 4.67
N PHE A 363 -10.14 -30.65 4.59
CA PHE A 363 -10.24 -29.32 5.18
C PHE A 363 -10.55 -28.22 4.15
N ASP A 364 -10.80 -28.58 2.89
CA ASP A 364 -11.22 -27.62 1.86
C ASP A 364 -12.63 -27.10 2.19
N ALA A 365 -12.73 -25.79 2.34
CA ALA A 365 -13.96 -25.11 2.72
C ALA A 365 -14.76 -24.65 1.49
N PHE A 366 -14.07 -24.04 0.53
CA PHE A 366 -14.66 -23.51 -0.70
C PHE A 366 -13.62 -23.38 -1.80
N GLU A 367 -14.08 -23.45 -3.05
CA GLU A 367 -13.28 -23.18 -4.25
C GLU A 367 -13.90 -22.03 -5.02
N VAL A 368 -13.07 -21.16 -5.58
CA VAL A 368 -13.52 -20.05 -6.44
C VAL A 368 -12.74 -20.05 -7.74
N ASP A 369 -13.41 -19.74 -8.85
CA ASP A 369 -12.75 -19.63 -10.15
C ASP A 369 -11.85 -18.39 -10.17
N LEU A 370 -10.65 -18.54 -10.74
CA LEU A 370 -9.67 -17.47 -10.88
C LEU A 370 -9.64 -16.96 -12.32
N ALA A 371 -9.64 -15.64 -12.47
CA ALA A 371 -9.18 -15.03 -13.71
C ALA A 371 -7.66 -15.24 -13.80
N TYR A 372 -7.20 -15.84 -14.89
CA TYR A 372 -5.80 -16.15 -15.10
C TYR A 372 -5.27 -15.44 -16.34
N SER A 373 -4.10 -14.84 -16.21
CA SER A 373 -3.38 -14.21 -17.32
C SER A 373 -1.88 -14.44 -17.21
N GLN A 374 -1.17 -14.19 -18.31
CA GLN A 374 0.28 -14.14 -18.34
C GLN A 374 0.75 -12.74 -18.73
N GLY A 375 1.49 -12.09 -17.85
CA GLY A 375 2.09 -10.77 -18.04
C GLY A 375 3.53 -10.84 -18.52
N GLY A 376 4.16 -9.66 -18.64
CA GLY A 376 5.54 -9.52 -19.13
C GLY A 376 6.65 -9.69 -18.10
N LEU A 377 6.35 -9.72 -16.80
CA LEU A 377 7.34 -9.81 -15.73
C LEU A 377 7.76 -11.27 -15.47
N ALA A 378 8.68 -11.79 -16.28
CA ALA A 378 9.01 -13.22 -16.26
C ALA A 378 9.71 -13.72 -14.98
N SER A 379 10.39 -12.84 -14.22
CA SER A 379 11.26 -13.22 -13.08
C SER A 379 10.73 -12.81 -11.70
N ARG A 380 9.46 -12.41 -11.60
CA ARG A 380 8.84 -11.99 -10.35
C ARG A 380 8.71 -13.20 -9.38
N PRO A 381 9.15 -13.14 -8.11
CA PRO A 381 8.91 -14.23 -7.16
C PRO A 381 7.42 -14.42 -6.87
N LEU A 382 7.04 -15.51 -6.21
CA LEU A 382 5.67 -15.68 -5.72
C LEU A 382 5.31 -14.53 -4.78
N GLY A 383 4.21 -13.87 -5.07
CA GLY A 383 3.71 -12.77 -4.24
C GLY A 383 2.20 -12.66 -4.30
N ALA A 384 1.64 -11.98 -3.31
CA ALA A 384 0.22 -11.69 -3.27
C ALA A 384 -0.06 -10.24 -2.85
N ALA A 385 -1.13 -9.69 -3.40
CA ALA A 385 -1.61 -8.36 -3.04
C ALA A 385 -3.13 -8.35 -2.90
N LEU A 386 -3.61 -7.66 -1.88
CA LEU A 386 -4.99 -7.20 -1.82
C LEU A 386 -5.03 -5.80 -2.42
N THR A 387 -5.80 -5.61 -3.49
CA THR A 387 -5.91 -4.32 -4.18
C THR A 387 -7.35 -3.79 -4.09
N PRO A 388 -7.60 -2.62 -3.48
CA PRO A 388 -8.93 -2.02 -3.45
C PRO A 388 -9.45 -1.72 -4.86
N VAL A 389 -10.77 -1.84 -5.01
CA VAL A 389 -11.53 -1.42 -6.19
C VAL A 389 -12.58 -0.37 -5.80
N ALA A 390 -13.16 -0.51 -4.60
CA ALA A 390 -14.07 0.44 -3.97
C ALA A 390 -14.03 0.26 -2.44
N ALA A 391 -14.75 1.09 -1.67
CA ALA A 391 -14.74 1.09 -0.20
C ALA A 391 -15.10 -0.27 0.46
N GLY A 392 -15.79 -1.18 -0.24
CA GLY A 392 -16.13 -2.52 0.23
C GLY A 392 -15.88 -3.60 -0.83
N ALA A 393 -15.05 -3.33 -1.82
CA ALA A 393 -14.73 -4.28 -2.89
C ALA A 393 -13.26 -4.21 -3.24
N GLY A 394 -12.68 -5.34 -3.57
CA GLY A 394 -11.28 -5.43 -3.93
C GLY A 394 -10.97 -6.66 -4.74
N ARG A 395 -9.68 -6.90 -4.89
CA ARG A 395 -9.14 -8.03 -5.64
C ARG A 395 -7.99 -8.64 -4.89
N LEU A 396 -7.99 -9.96 -4.78
CA LEU A 396 -6.83 -10.74 -4.44
C LEU A 396 -6.07 -11.05 -5.72
N VAL A 397 -4.83 -10.60 -5.80
CA VAL A 397 -3.90 -10.88 -6.89
C VAL A 397 -2.81 -11.79 -6.35
N ILE A 398 -2.63 -12.97 -6.94
CA ILE A 398 -1.49 -13.84 -6.71
C ILE A 398 -0.67 -13.84 -8.00
N HIS A 399 0.65 -13.77 -7.87
CA HIS A 399 1.53 -13.80 -9.02
C HIS A 399 2.76 -14.65 -8.80
N TRP A 400 3.31 -15.20 -9.87
CA TRP A 400 4.62 -15.88 -9.86
C TRP A 400 5.18 -15.92 -11.27
N GLY A 401 6.34 -15.32 -11.48
CA GLY A 401 6.91 -15.06 -12.80
C GLY A 401 5.89 -14.35 -13.69
N PRO A 402 5.66 -14.84 -14.92
CA PRO A 402 4.69 -14.24 -15.82
C PRO A 402 3.24 -14.52 -15.38
N HIS A 403 2.99 -15.46 -14.47
CA HIS A 403 1.64 -15.88 -14.10
C HIS A 403 0.97 -14.87 -13.18
N GLU A 404 -0.31 -14.61 -13.43
CA GLU A 404 -1.17 -13.81 -12.56
C GLU A 404 -2.53 -14.48 -12.42
N TRP A 405 -2.95 -14.67 -11.18
CA TRP A 405 -4.24 -15.20 -10.79
C TRP A 405 -5.00 -14.18 -9.96
N VAL A 406 -6.26 -13.99 -10.30
CA VAL A 406 -7.07 -12.89 -9.81
C VAL A 406 -8.42 -13.40 -9.33
N ALA A 407 -8.79 -13.02 -8.13
CA ALA A 407 -10.12 -13.21 -7.57
C ALA A 407 -10.67 -11.88 -7.06
N ASP A 408 -11.80 -11.43 -7.60
CA ASP A 408 -12.50 -10.25 -7.07
C ASP A 408 -13.31 -10.65 -5.83
N TYR A 409 -13.36 -9.75 -4.85
CA TYR A 409 -14.13 -9.94 -3.63
C TYR A 409 -14.94 -8.69 -3.24
N THR A 410 -16.01 -8.93 -2.49
CA THR A 410 -16.76 -7.88 -1.80
C THR A 410 -16.81 -8.18 -0.31
N VAL A 411 -16.84 -7.12 0.50
CA VAL A 411 -17.12 -7.20 1.94
C VAL A 411 -18.62 -7.37 2.11
N THR A 412 -19.02 -8.34 2.94
CA THR A 412 -20.44 -8.62 3.24
C THR A 412 -20.70 -8.38 4.73
N GLU A 413 -21.82 -7.73 5.03
CA GLU A 413 -22.29 -7.46 6.40
C GLU A 413 -22.90 -8.68 7.09
#